data_AF-A0A956JE71-F1
#
_entry.id   AF-A0A956JE71-F1
#
_cell.length_a   1.000
_cell.length_b   1.000
_cell.length_c   1.000
_cell.angle_alpha   90.00
_cell.angle_beta   90.00
_cell.angle_gamma   90.00
#
_symmetry.space_group_name_H-M   'P 1'
#
loop_
_entity.id
_entity.type
_entity.pdbx_description
1 polymer ?
#
loop_
_entity_poly.entity_id
_entity_poly.type
_entity_poly.pdbx_seq_one_letter_code
_entity_poly.pdbx_strand_id
1 'polypeptide(L)'
;MRLYLESLNLADAERLLCDQALTAAGSIVEAANLLGITRHALKRRIIKHKIDWPRSKKPVQAVENTVQAVPTHTVVAAPAE
;
A
#
# COMPACT_ATOMS: atom_id res chain seq x y z
N MET A 1 -1.58 16.05 0.73
CA MET A 1 -2.95 16.14 0.19
C MET A 1 -3.69 17.27 0.91
N ARG A 2 -4.34 18.19 0.19
CA ARG A 2 -5.19 19.24 0.78
C ARG A 2 -6.64 18.94 0.39
N LEU A 3 -7.53 18.88 1.38
CA LEU A 3 -8.96 18.63 1.18
C LEU A 3 -9.77 19.82 1.67
N TYR A 4 -10.85 20.13 0.97
CA TYR A 4 -11.85 21.10 1.39
C TYR A 4 -13.08 20.36 1.89
N LEU A 5 -13.58 20.76 3.04
CA LEU A 5 -14.80 20.23 3.63
C LEU A 5 -15.92 21.23 3.37
N GLU A 6 -16.95 20.79 2.64
CA GLU A 6 -18.12 21.64 2.32
C GLU A 6 -18.99 21.88 3.55
N SER A 7 -18.93 20.99 4.55
CA SER A 7 -19.68 21.07 5.79
C SER A 7 -18.84 20.63 6.98
N LEU A 8 -19.23 21.04 8.18
CA LEU A 8 -18.65 20.56 9.45
C LEU A 8 -19.22 19.20 9.88
N ASN A 9 -19.79 18.43 8.96
CA ASN A 9 -20.28 17.10 9.24
C ASN A 9 -19.12 16.11 9.30
N LEU A 10 -18.90 15.52 10.48
CA LEU A 10 -17.81 14.58 10.69
C LEU A 10 -17.92 13.34 9.79
N ALA A 11 -19.13 12.82 9.56
CA ALA A 11 -19.31 11.62 8.76
C ALA A 11 -18.96 11.86 7.30
N ASP A 12 -19.40 13.00 6.74
CA ASP A 12 -19.10 13.38 5.35
C ASP A 12 -17.60 13.66 5.17
N ALA A 13 -17.00 14.37 6.13
CA ALA A 13 -15.57 14.62 6.16
C ALA A 13 -14.77 13.31 6.19
N GLU A 14 -15.11 12.39 7.09
CA GLU A 14 -14.44 11.09 7.18
C GLU A 14 -14.60 10.26 5.91
N ARG A 15 -15.79 10.27 5.30
CA ARG A 15 -16.06 9.58 4.04
C ARG A 15 -15.17 10.10 2.92
N LEU A 16 -15.14 11.42 2.74
CA LEU A 16 -14.32 12.09 1.72
C LEU A 16 -12.83 11.81 1.94
N LEU A 17 -12.37 11.87 3.18
CA LEU A 17 -10.96 11.66 3.53
C LEU A 17 -10.51 10.22 3.24
N CYS A 18 -11.37 9.23 3.56
CA CYS A 18 -11.10 7.82 3.24
C CYS A 18 -11.13 7.56 1.74
N ASP A 19 -12.10 8.14 1.02
CA ASP A 19 -12.23 8.01 -0.43
C ASP A 19 -10.99 8.55 -1.14
N GLN A 20 -10.56 9.77 -0.80
CA GLN A 20 -9.38 10.40 -1.39
C GLN A 20 -8.08 9.67 -1.06
N ALA A 21 -7.94 9.15 0.16
CA ALA A 21 -6.79 8.34 0.53
C ALA A 21 -6.75 7.02 -0.24
N LEU A 22 -7.90 6.40 -0.49
CA LEU A 22 -7.98 5.21 -1.32
C LEU A 22 -7.71 5.56 -2.79
N THR A 23 -8.27 6.62 -3.36
CA THR A 23 -7.97 7.04 -4.74
C THR A 23 -6.49 7.35 -4.93
N ALA A 24 -5.85 8.01 -3.96
CA ALA A 24 -4.43 8.32 -4.00
C ALA A 24 -3.53 7.09 -3.84
N ALA A 25 -4.01 6.03 -3.17
CA ALA A 25 -3.23 4.84 -2.86
C ALA A 25 -3.77 3.59 -3.54
N GLY A 26 -2.93 2.87 -4.27
CA GLY A 26 -3.36 1.64 -4.98
C GLY A 26 -3.69 0.45 -4.06
N SER A 27 -3.58 0.59 -2.75
CA SER A 27 -3.79 -0.46 -1.75
C SER A 27 -4.34 0.10 -0.44
N ILE A 28 -5.17 -0.69 0.25
CA ILE A 28 -5.71 -0.35 1.58
C ILE A 28 -4.59 -0.11 2.59
N VAL A 29 -3.46 -0.81 2.47
CA VAL A 29 -2.32 -0.65 3.38
C VAL A 29 -1.66 0.71 3.18
N GLU A 30 -1.38 1.08 1.93
CA GLU A 30 -0.82 2.39 1.59
C GLU A 30 -1.78 3.52 1.99
N ALA A 31 -3.08 3.37 1.71
CA ALA A 31 -4.10 4.34 2.11
C ALA A 31 -4.13 4.54 3.64
N ALA A 32 -4.06 3.45 4.42
CA ALA A 32 -4.04 3.53 5.87
C ALA A 32 -2.79 4.24 6.40
N ASN A 33 -1.64 3.98 5.78
CA ASN A 33 -0.37 4.66 6.11
C ASN A 33 -0.43 6.16 5.79
N LEU A 34 -1.02 6.56 4.65
CA LEU A 34 -1.20 7.98 4.29
C LEU A 34 -2.09 8.72 5.30
N LEU A 35 -3.06 8.02 5.86
CA LEU A 35 -3.98 8.54 6.88
C LEU A 35 -3.39 8.49 8.30
N GLY A 36 -2.29 7.78 8.53
CA GLY A 36 -1.73 7.54 9.86
C GLY A 36 -2.60 6.64 10.74
N ILE A 37 -3.41 5.76 10.16
CA ILE A 37 -4.27 4.82 10.90
C ILE A 37 -3.94 3.37 10.56
N THR A 38 -4.46 2.43 11.35
CA THR A 38 -4.29 1.00 11.03
C THR A 38 -5.20 0.56 9.88
N ARG A 39 -4.76 -0.46 9.14
CA ARG A 39 -5.57 -1.13 8.10
C ARG A 39 -6.95 -1.56 8.62
N HIS A 40 -7.03 -2.05 9.85
CA HIS A 40 -8.30 -2.47 10.47
C HIS A 40 -9.23 -1.27 10.71
N ALA A 41 -8.70 -0.15 11.20
CA ALA A 41 -9.47 1.07 11.38
C ALA A 41 -10.03 1.57 10.04
N LEU A 42 -9.21 1.58 8.98
CA LEU A 42 -9.64 1.98 7.65
C LEU A 42 -10.74 1.05 7.11
N LYS A 43 -10.59 -0.28 7.24
CA LYS A 43 -11.61 -1.24 6.81
C LYS A 43 -12.96 -0.99 7.49
N ARG A 44 -12.98 -0.70 8.80
CA ARG A 44 -14.23 -0.38 9.51
C ARG A 44 -14.86 0.92 9.00
N ARG A 45 -14.05 1.94 8.68
CA ARG A 45 -14.54 3.23 8.13
C ARG A 45 -15.17 3.05 6.75
N ILE A 46 -14.57 2.23 5.88
CA ILE A 46 -15.13 1.87 4.57
C ILE A 46 -16.52 1.24 4.72
N ILE A 47 -16.66 0.28 5.63
CA ILE A 47 -17.94 -0.40 5.91
C ILE A 47 -18.96 0.59 6.50
N LYS A 48 -18.55 1.38 7.51
CA LYS A 48 -19.41 2.35 8.20
C LYS A 48 -19.96 3.40 7.23
N HIS A 49 -19.12 3.95 6.36
CA HIS A 49 -19.46 5.02 5.44
C HIS A 49 -19.89 4.52 4.05
N LYS A 50 -20.05 3.20 3.89
CA LYS A 50 -20.47 2.52 2.64
C LYS A 50 -19.70 3.04 1.42
N ILE A 51 -18.38 3.13 1.54
CA ILE A 51 -17.52 3.57 0.44
C ILE A 51 -17.38 2.42 -0.54
N ASP A 52 -17.82 2.61 -1.77
CA ASP A 52 -17.60 1.64 -2.85
C ASP A 52 -16.16 1.75 -3.31
N TRP A 53 -15.32 0.81 -2.86
CA TRP A 53 -13.94 0.71 -3.32
C TRP A 53 -13.86 -0.40 -4.37
N PRO A 54 -13.74 -0.07 -5.68
CA PRO A 54 -13.46 -1.07 -6.67
C PRO A 54 -12.09 -1.62 -6.31
N ARG A 55 -12.06 -2.86 -5.80
CA ARG A 55 -10.83 -3.56 -5.45
C ARG A 55 -10.03 -3.68 -6.73
N SER A 56 -9.18 -2.68 -6.99
CA SER A 56 -8.33 -2.64 -8.16
C SER A 56 -7.52 -3.92 -8.13
N LYS A 57 -7.91 -4.89 -8.96
CA LYS A 57 -7.09 -6.04 -9.28
C LYS A 57 -5.92 -5.46 -10.07
N LYS A 58 -4.92 -4.90 -9.38
CA LYS A 58 -3.65 -4.66 -10.04
C LYS A 58 -3.22 -6.04 -10.59
N PRO A 59 -3.01 -6.21 -11.90
CA PRO A 59 -2.38 -7.42 -12.38
C PRO A 59 -1.05 -7.51 -11.63
N VAL A 60 -0.79 -8.70 -11.10
CA VAL A 60 0.47 -9.02 -10.41
C VAL A 60 1.57 -8.64 -11.39
N GLN A 61 2.22 -7.49 -11.20
CA GLN A 61 3.39 -7.16 -12.01
C GLN A 61 4.44 -8.17 -11.58
N ALA A 62 4.82 -9.01 -12.55
CA ALA A 62 5.87 -10.00 -12.39
C ALA A 62 7.08 -9.29 -11.82
N VAL A 63 7.40 -9.61 -10.57
CA VAL A 63 8.68 -9.24 -9.97
C VAL A 63 9.74 -10.01 -10.75
N GLU A 64 10.38 -9.35 -11.70
CA GLU A 64 11.61 -9.82 -12.31
C GLU A 64 12.68 -9.80 -11.22
N ASN A 65 12.79 -10.93 -10.52
CA ASN A 65 13.93 -11.24 -9.66
C ASN A 65 15.18 -11.23 -10.54
N THR A 66 15.81 -10.07 -10.68
CA THR A 66 17.19 -9.99 -11.15
C THR A 66 18.03 -10.62 -10.04
N VAL A 67 18.33 -11.91 -10.21
CA VAL A 67 19.37 -12.60 -9.46
C VAL A 67 20.66 -11.84 -9.74
N GLN A 68 21.06 -10.97 -8.81
CA GLN A 68 22.40 -10.40 -8.81
C GLN A 68 23.39 -11.57 -8.71
N ALA A 69 24.16 -11.75 -9.77
CA ALA A 69 25.29 -12.66 -9.82
C ALA A 69 26.26 -12.29 -8.70
N VAL A 70 26.33 -13.12 -7.67
CA VAL A 70 27.44 -13.13 -6.73
C VAL A 70 28.71 -13.50 -7.50
N PRO A 71 29.78 -12.67 -7.48
CA PRO A 71 31.05 -13.07 -8.06
C PRO A 71 31.63 -14.24 -7.26
N THR A 72 31.79 -15.37 -7.94
CA THR A 72 32.48 -16.57 -7.49
C THR A 72 33.90 -16.21 -7.05
N HIS A 73 34.16 -16.11 -5.75
CA HIS A 73 35.54 -16.09 -5.25
C HIS A 73 36.03 -17.54 -5.21
N THR A 74 36.63 -17.98 -6.31
CA THR A 74 37.33 -19.26 -6.41
C THR A 74 38.53 -19.25 -5.46
N VAL A 75 38.49 -20.03 -4.38
CA VAL A 75 39.68 -20.40 -3.63
C VAL A 75 40.25 -21.66 -4.27
N VAL A 76 41.26 -21.48 -5.13
CA VAL A 76 42.17 -22.56 -5.50
C VAL A 76 43.18 -22.71 -4.37
N ALA A 77 43.13 -23.85 -3.68
CA ALA A 77 44.27 -24.34 -2.90
C ALA A 77 44.36 -25.86 -3.13
N ALA A 78 45.36 -26.22 -3.92
CA ALA A 78 45.71 -27.58 -4.33
C ALA A 78 46.22 -28.43 -3.15
N PRO A 79 46.16 -29.76 -3.26
CA PRO A 79 46.59 -30.70 -2.22
C PRO A 79 48.11 -30.94 -2.28
N ALA A 80 48.74 -31.14 -1.12
CA ALA A 80 50.07 -31.72 -1.03
C ALA A 80 50.27 -32.44 0.32
N GLU A 81 50.61 -33.73 0.18
CA GLU A 81 51.20 -34.69 1.15
C GLU A 81 50.43 -35.13 2.40
#